data_AF-A0A3D0W1X3-F1
#
_entry.id   AF-A0A3D0W1X3-F1
#
_cell.length_a   1.000
_cell.length_b   1.000
_cell.length_c   1.000
_cell.angle_alpha   90.00
_cell.angle_beta   90.00
_cell.angle_gamma   90.00
#
_symmetry.space_group_name_H-M   'P 1'
#
loop_
_entity.id
_entity.type
_entity.pdbx_description
1 polymer ?
#
loop_
_entity_poly.entity_id
_entity_poly.type
_entity_poly.pdbx_seq_one_letter_code
_entity_poly.pdbx_strand_id
1 'polypeptide(L)'
;MAEKKKTTAAKKKSTAAKKTASRQTAEEKRRAQEQARSRRQLWAVILFAVGIFFLAVSVIPGQGFWNWLHTVCFGLFGWCAYLIAPALIYIAVMAAMDKPVGALGHKVWQTFVLVALICGAAQIFSKTPVEGENFVEKAAYLYESGIQLKGGGLAAGLIGIPLLSFGKTPAAVTILILIFTFIMLITGATLLDLIRSAYKPVKKIGETYVERVEERRRPQFNIDVPLDEEPMPAHPVRVEEQSPEARETVKKAKEKLMKAAGQEAPAPVLETGPRPEKAAAKEPPLLDDLVGKIAKSILTPAPSDNEAAEGTAAPAPTAEAPLQPHEHEGNSDGETGADEKIAGELEAAKQLQATESYIFPPVYLLQEGEKPDGQDLSEELKANAQLLVDALASFGVQTRIIDIARGPAVTRYELQPSAGVKISKITNLADDIALNLATSGVRIEAPIPNKAAVGIEVPNRQTSVVPIRDIIDSQT
;
A
#
# COMPACT_ATOMS: atom_id res chain seq x y z
N MET A 1 -27.86 -20.91 -64.55
CA MET A 1 -27.15 -19.98 -63.64
C MET A 1 -28.04 -19.08 -62.76
N ALA A 2 -29.36 -18.96 -62.98
CA ALA A 2 -30.20 -17.97 -62.27
C ALA A 2 -30.30 -18.16 -60.74
N GLU A 3 -30.26 -19.40 -60.25
CA GLU A 3 -30.65 -19.75 -58.88
C GLU A 3 -29.66 -19.27 -57.80
N LYS A 4 -28.34 -19.48 -58.01
CA LYS A 4 -27.27 -18.97 -57.12
C LYS A 4 -27.26 -17.44 -56.97
N LYS A 5 -27.94 -16.70 -57.86
CA LYS A 5 -28.10 -15.23 -57.78
C LYS A 5 -29.24 -14.80 -56.82
N LYS A 6 -30.28 -15.62 -56.63
CA LYS A 6 -31.36 -15.33 -55.65
C LYS A 6 -30.92 -15.53 -54.20
N THR A 7 -30.22 -16.63 -53.91
CA THR A 7 -29.78 -16.97 -52.54
C THR A 7 -28.74 -15.97 -51.99
N THR A 8 -27.80 -15.52 -52.83
CA THR A 8 -26.82 -14.48 -52.47
C THR A 8 -27.48 -13.12 -52.21
N ALA A 9 -28.47 -12.72 -53.02
CA ALA A 9 -29.23 -11.49 -52.80
C ALA A 9 -30.04 -11.51 -51.49
N ALA A 10 -30.70 -12.63 -51.18
CA ALA A 10 -31.43 -12.81 -49.92
C ALA A 10 -30.51 -12.71 -48.69
N LYS A 11 -29.34 -13.35 -48.72
CA LYS A 11 -28.34 -13.30 -47.64
C LYS A 11 -27.75 -11.89 -47.44
N LYS A 12 -27.67 -11.09 -48.50
CA LYS A 12 -27.28 -9.65 -48.43
C LYS A 12 -28.40 -8.78 -47.84
N LYS A 13 -29.67 -9.00 -48.21
CA LYS A 13 -30.82 -8.31 -47.58
C LYS A 13 -30.93 -8.60 -46.08
N SER A 14 -30.77 -9.87 -45.68
CA SER A 14 -30.80 -10.31 -44.28
C SER A 14 -29.72 -9.60 -43.43
N THR A 15 -28.47 -9.57 -43.90
CA THR A 15 -27.37 -8.93 -43.17
C THR A 15 -27.46 -7.40 -43.14
N ALA A 16 -28.01 -6.77 -44.19
CA ALA A 16 -28.32 -5.34 -44.18
C ALA A 16 -29.41 -5.01 -43.13
N ALA A 17 -30.55 -5.73 -43.14
CA ALA A 17 -31.63 -5.51 -42.18
C ALA A 17 -31.16 -5.71 -40.72
N LYS A 18 -30.36 -6.74 -40.45
CA LYS A 18 -29.79 -6.99 -39.12
C LYS A 18 -28.85 -5.87 -38.65
N LYS A 19 -28.06 -5.27 -39.58
CA LYS A 19 -27.26 -4.07 -39.27
C LYS A 19 -28.13 -2.84 -38.97
N THR A 20 -29.18 -2.59 -39.75
CA THR A 20 -30.11 -1.47 -39.48
C THR A 20 -30.78 -1.62 -38.12
N ALA A 21 -31.31 -2.80 -37.80
CA ALA A 21 -31.91 -3.08 -36.50
C ALA A 21 -30.91 -2.86 -35.34
N SER A 22 -29.69 -3.42 -35.43
CA SER A 22 -28.66 -3.19 -34.39
C SER A 22 -28.27 -1.72 -34.22
N ARG A 23 -28.36 -0.92 -35.29
CA ARG A 23 -28.06 0.51 -35.27
C ARG A 23 -29.20 1.30 -34.63
N GLN A 24 -30.45 0.96 -34.93
CA GLN A 24 -31.63 1.52 -34.26
C GLN A 24 -31.60 1.24 -32.76
N THR A 25 -31.35 0.00 -32.33
CA THR A 25 -31.23 -0.33 -30.89
C THR A 25 -30.03 0.37 -30.22
N ALA A 26 -28.95 0.66 -30.94
CA ALA A 26 -27.83 1.43 -30.43
C ALA A 26 -28.17 2.93 -30.28
N GLU A 27 -28.88 3.50 -31.26
CA GLU A 27 -29.36 4.90 -31.22
C GLU A 27 -30.45 5.10 -30.15
N GLU A 28 -31.33 4.12 -29.93
CA GLU A 28 -32.30 4.09 -28.82
C GLU A 28 -31.60 4.02 -27.46
N LYS A 29 -30.66 3.09 -27.27
CA LYS A 29 -29.85 2.99 -26.04
C LYS A 29 -29.09 4.28 -25.77
N ARG A 30 -28.49 4.89 -26.80
CA ARG A 30 -27.79 6.17 -26.70
C ARG A 30 -28.73 7.30 -26.28
N ARG A 31 -29.91 7.45 -26.91
CA ARG A 31 -30.92 8.43 -26.53
C ARG A 31 -31.42 8.21 -25.10
N ALA A 32 -31.64 6.97 -24.68
CA ALA A 32 -32.03 6.63 -23.31
C ALA A 32 -30.92 6.98 -22.30
N GLN A 33 -29.65 6.78 -22.65
CA GLN A 33 -28.49 7.14 -21.83
C GLN A 33 -28.30 8.67 -21.74
N GLU A 34 -28.47 9.39 -22.84
CA GLU A 34 -28.46 10.87 -22.90
C GLU A 34 -29.62 11.46 -22.08
N GLN A 35 -30.83 10.90 -22.18
CA GLN A 35 -31.97 11.27 -21.33
C GLN A 35 -31.74 10.94 -19.85
N ALA A 36 -31.14 9.79 -19.52
CA ALA A 36 -30.80 9.43 -18.14
C ALA A 36 -29.76 10.39 -17.55
N ARG A 37 -28.77 10.81 -18.35
CA ARG A 37 -27.76 11.82 -17.96
C ARG A 37 -28.40 13.19 -17.72
N SER A 38 -29.24 13.66 -18.64
CA SER A 38 -29.99 14.91 -18.49
C SER A 38 -30.88 14.90 -17.25
N ARG A 39 -31.61 13.81 -16.99
CA ARG A 39 -32.41 13.64 -15.76
C ARG A 39 -31.53 13.68 -14.50
N ARG A 40 -30.38 13.00 -14.48
CA ARG A 40 -29.44 13.03 -13.34
C ARG A 40 -28.91 14.45 -13.08
N GLN A 41 -28.55 15.19 -14.13
CA GLN A 41 -28.08 16.57 -14.03
C GLN A 41 -29.18 17.50 -13.50
N LEU A 42 -30.43 17.36 -13.97
CA LEU A 42 -31.57 18.10 -13.45
C LEU A 42 -31.83 17.80 -11.97
N TRP A 43 -31.79 16.53 -11.55
CA TRP A 43 -31.92 16.16 -10.14
C TRP A 43 -30.74 16.66 -9.29
N ALA A 44 -29.51 16.69 -9.83
CA ALA A 44 -28.35 17.23 -9.13
C ALA A 44 -28.49 18.74 -8.89
N VAL A 45 -28.95 19.52 -9.88
CA VAL A 45 -29.22 20.96 -9.72
C VAL A 45 -30.34 21.21 -8.70
N ILE A 46 -31.41 20.41 -8.71
CA ILE A 46 -32.48 20.50 -7.70
C ILE A 46 -31.93 20.20 -6.30
N LEU A 47 -31.15 19.12 -6.12
CA LEU A 47 -30.55 18.77 -4.83
C LEU A 47 -29.57 19.84 -4.34
N PHE A 48 -28.81 20.48 -5.24
CA PHE A 48 -27.92 21.60 -4.90
C PHE A 48 -28.70 22.83 -4.44
N ALA A 49 -29.76 23.21 -5.15
CA ALA A 49 -30.64 24.33 -4.78
C ALA A 49 -31.34 24.07 -3.42
N VAL A 50 -31.83 22.85 -3.17
CA VAL A 50 -32.40 22.46 -1.88
C VAL A 50 -31.33 22.46 -0.78
N GLY A 51 -30.11 22.01 -1.06
CA GLY A 51 -28.99 22.09 -0.12
C GLY A 51 -28.63 23.52 0.29
N ILE A 52 -28.61 24.46 -0.67
CA ILE A 52 -28.43 25.89 -0.40
C ILE A 52 -29.61 26.47 0.38
N PHE A 53 -30.84 26.06 0.08
CA PHE A 53 -32.03 26.47 0.83
C PHE A 53 -31.97 26.02 2.29
N PHE A 54 -31.60 24.75 2.56
CA PHE A 54 -31.36 24.26 3.93
C PHE A 54 -30.18 24.97 4.62
N LEU A 55 -29.15 25.39 3.88
CA LEU A 55 -28.05 26.18 4.44
C LEU A 55 -28.55 27.56 4.91
N ALA A 56 -29.33 28.25 4.08
CA ALA A 56 -29.94 29.52 4.43
C ALA A 56 -30.88 29.37 5.65
N VAL A 57 -31.78 28.37 5.63
CA VAL A 57 -32.76 28.11 6.70
C VAL A 57 -32.10 27.72 8.03
N SER A 58 -30.91 27.14 8.03
CA SER A 58 -30.17 26.80 9.26
C SER A 58 -29.24 27.91 9.76
N VAL A 59 -28.71 28.77 8.89
CA VAL A 59 -27.75 29.82 9.27
C VAL A 59 -28.39 31.18 9.52
N ILE A 60 -29.53 31.49 8.86
CA ILE A 60 -30.15 32.81 8.91
C ILE A 60 -31.39 32.77 9.83
N PRO A 61 -31.33 33.31 11.07
CA PRO A 61 -32.55 33.61 11.81
C PRO A 61 -33.31 34.74 11.12
N GLY A 62 -34.63 34.64 11.06
CA GLY A 62 -35.48 35.61 10.34
C GLY A 62 -36.79 35.87 11.07
N GLN A 63 -37.86 36.20 10.32
CA GLN A 63 -39.16 36.58 10.89
C GLN A 63 -40.31 35.86 10.19
N GLY A 64 -41.48 35.82 10.86
CA GLY A 64 -42.70 35.21 10.34
C GLY A 64 -42.50 33.76 9.89
N PHE A 65 -42.91 33.44 8.66
CA PHE A 65 -42.77 32.11 8.06
C PHE A 65 -41.32 31.59 8.06
N TRP A 66 -40.32 32.46 7.88
CA TRP A 66 -38.92 32.02 7.88
C TRP A 66 -38.46 31.59 9.27
N ASN A 67 -38.86 32.32 10.32
CA ASN A 67 -38.58 31.90 11.69
C ASN A 67 -39.29 30.58 12.03
N TRP A 68 -40.55 30.42 11.60
CA TRP A 68 -41.27 29.15 11.75
C TRP A 68 -40.53 27.99 11.06
N LEU A 69 -40.08 28.17 9.82
CA LEU A 69 -39.36 27.14 9.07
C LEU A 69 -38.01 26.78 9.72
N HIS A 70 -37.25 27.79 10.14
CA HIS A 70 -36.01 27.62 10.93
C HIS A 70 -36.30 26.81 12.22
N THR A 71 -37.28 27.24 13.03
CA THR A 71 -37.68 26.55 14.26
C THR A 71 -38.14 25.11 14.01
N VAL A 72 -38.89 24.84 12.94
CA VAL A 72 -39.31 23.47 12.58
C VAL A 72 -38.11 22.61 12.16
N CYS A 73 -37.14 23.15 11.39
CA CYS A 73 -35.92 22.42 11.04
C CYS A 73 -35.09 22.04 12.27
N PHE A 74 -34.90 22.96 13.23
CA PHE A 74 -34.18 22.66 14.48
C PHE A 74 -35.00 21.78 15.44
N GLY A 75 -36.33 21.90 15.49
CA GLY A 75 -37.16 20.97 16.27
C GLY A 75 -37.16 19.55 15.70
N LEU A 76 -37.09 19.38 14.38
CA LEU A 76 -37.02 18.07 13.74
C LEU A 76 -35.61 17.43 13.85
N PHE A 77 -34.54 18.18 13.66
CA PHE A 77 -33.18 17.61 13.51
C PHE A 77 -32.14 18.09 14.54
N GLY A 78 -32.52 19.00 15.45
CA GLY A 78 -31.63 19.57 16.46
C GLY A 78 -30.36 20.17 15.85
N TRP A 79 -29.24 20.03 16.56
CA TRP A 79 -27.92 20.44 16.05
C TRP A 79 -27.56 19.81 14.69
N CYS A 80 -28.11 18.62 14.38
CA CYS A 80 -27.84 17.92 13.14
C CYS A 80 -28.46 18.59 11.90
N ALA A 81 -29.34 19.59 12.06
CA ALA A 81 -29.85 20.42 10.97
C ALA A 81 -28.72 21.04 10.13
N TYR A 82 -27.62 21.49 10.78
CA TYR A 82 -26.45 22.04 10.10
C TYR A 82 -25.72 21.03 9.19
N LEU A 83 -25.92 19.73 9.39
CA LEU A 83 -25.28 18.66 8.60
C LEU A 83 -26.09 18.31 7.33
N ILE A 84 -27.38 18.68 7.28
CA ILE A 84 -28.27 18.37 6.14
C ILE A 84 -27.81 19.09 4.88
N ALA A 85 -27.52 20.39 4.98
CA ALA A 85 -27.07 21.21 3.86
C ALA A 85 -25.77 20.69 3.19
N PRO A 86 -24.63 20.49 3.90
CA PRO A 86 -23.42 19.95 3.29
C PRO A 86 -23.58 18.51 2.79
N ALA A 87 -24.42 17.68 3.44
CA ALA A 87 -24.71 16.34 2.96
C ALA A 87 -25.48 16.35 1.62
N LEU A 88 -26.51 17.19 1.47
CA LEU A 88 -27.25 17.35 0.21
C LEU A 88 -26.35 17.92 -0.91
N ILE A 89 -25.51 18.91 -0.59
CA ILE A 89 -24.54 19.50 -1.53
C ILE A 89 -23.52 18.44 -1.98
N TYR A 90 -23.01 17.60 -1.07
CA TYR A 90 -22.11 16.50 -1.41
C TYR A 90 -22.75 15.48 -2.37
N ILE A 91 -24.02 15.10 -2.15
CA ILE A 91 -24.76 14.23 -3.09
C ILE A 91 -24.90 14.92 -4.44
N ALA A 92 -25.26 16.21 -4.49
CA ALA A 92 -25.43 16.94 -5.73
C ALA A 92 -24.14 16.97 -6.56
N VAL A 93 -22.99 17.23 -5.92
CA VAL A 93 -21.67 17.14 -6.56
C VAL A 93 -21.39 15.72 -7.05
N MET A 94 -21.57 14.69 -6.20
CA MET A 94 -21.34 13.29 -6.59
C MET A 94 -22.27 12.79 -7.71
N ALA A 95 -23.49 13.34 -7.81
CA ALA A 95 -24.43 13.08 -8.90
C ALA A 95 -24.04 13.81 -10.20
N ALA A 96 -23.48 15.02 -10.11
CA ALA A 96 -22.94 15.77 -11.24
C ALA A 96 -21.62 15.19 -11.77
N MET A 97 -20.82 14.51 -10.95
CA MET A 97 -19.57 13.84 -11.34
C MET A 97 -19.76 12.57 -12.21
N ASP A 98 -20.99 12.22 -12.61
CA ASP A 98 -21.33 11.08 -13.49
C ASP A 98 -20.80 9.68 -13.05
N LYS A 99 -20.29 9.55 -11.82
CA LYS A 99 -19.85 8.27 -11.26
C LYS A 99 -21.00 7.25 -11.28
N PRO A 100 -20.73 5.94 -11.47
CA PRO A 100 -21.77 4.90 -11.54
C PRO A 100 -22.35 4.53 -10.17
N VAL A 101 -22.78 5.53 -9.38
CA VAL A 101 -23.22 5.39 -7.98
C VAL A 101 -24.68 4.93 -7.83
N GLY A 102 -25.04 3.86 -8.54
CA GLY A 102 -26.35 3.21 -8.45
C GLY A 102 -27.52 4.07 -8.95
N ALA A 103 -28.70 3.87 -8.36
CA ALA A 103 -29.85 4.74 -8.56
C ALA A 103 -29.82 5.89 -7.54
N LEU A 104 -29.88 7.13 -8.03
CA LEU A 104 -29.74 8.35 -7.22
C LEU A 104 -30.67 8.40 -6.00
N GLY A 105 -31.91 7.92 -6.14
CA GLY A 105 -32.90 7.86 -5.06
C GLY A 105 -32.44 7.02 -3.85
N HIS A 106 -31.71 5.92 -4.07
CA HIS A 106 -31.18 5.13 -2.95
C HIS A 106 -30.11 5.89 -2.16
N LYS A 107 -29.29 6.74 -2.81
CA LYS A 107 -28.28 7.57 -2.12
C LYS A 107 -28.89 8.74 -1.35
N VAL A 108 -29.95 9.35 -1.89
CA VAL A 108 -30.75 10.34 -1.16
C VAL A 108 -31.40 9.70 0.07
N TRP A 109 -32.02 8.53 -0.07
CA TRP A 109 -32.58 7.78 1.06
C TRP A 109 -31.55 7.38 2.10
N GLN A 110 -30.42 6.77 1.68
CA GLN A 110 -29.31 6.41 2.58
C GLN A 110 -28.80 7.61 3.37
N THR A 111 -28.74 8.80 2.74
CA THR A 111 -28.28 10.00 3.44
C THR A 111 -29.31 10.55 4.42
N PHE A 112 -30.61 10.47 4.10
CA PHE A 112 -31.66 10.80 5.07
C PHE A 112 -31.62 9.86 6.30
N VAL A 113 -31.38 8.56 6.07
CA VAL A 113 -31.16 7.59 7.16
C VAL A 113 -29.87 7.90 7.94
N LEU A 114 -28.77 8.27 7.29
CA LEU A 114 -27.54 8.69 7.97
C LEU A 114 -27.77 9.94 8.82
N VAL A 115 -28.52 10.94 8.33
CA VAL A 115 -28.91 12.12 9.14
C VAL A 115 -29.73 11.68 10.36
N ALA A 116 -30.73 10.80 10.20
CA ALA A 116 -31.52 10.28 11.32
C ALA A 116 -30.68 9.47 12.32
N LEU A 117 -29.68 8.71 11.87
CA LEU A 117 -28.72 8.01 12.72
C LEU A 117 -27.84 9.00 13.52
N ILE A 118 -27.37 10.08 12.89
CA ILE A 118 -26.59 11.13 13.56
C ILE A 118 -27.48 11.91 14.56
N CYS A 119 -28.76 12.15 14.26
CA CYS A 119 -29.74 12.68 15.21
C CYS A 119 -29.90 11.74 16.42
N GLY A 120 -30.07 10.44 16.17
CA GLY A 120 -30.13 9.40 17.20
C GLY A 120 -28.88 9.41 18.10
N ALA A 121 -27.69 9.51 17.51
CA ALA A 121 -26.43 9.60 18.25
C ALA A 121 -26.35 10.88 19.08
N ALA A 122 -26.71 12.04 18.53
CA ALA A 122 -26.75 13.30 19.27
C ALA A 122 -27.65 13.22 20.50
N GLN A 123 -28.76 12.47 20.45
CA GLN A 123 -29.60 12.21 21.60
C GLN A 123 -28.99 11.20 22.59
N ILE A 124 -28.40 10.11 22.10
CA ILE A 124 -27.75 9.07 22.94
C ILE A 124 -26.55 9.64 23.72
N PHE A 125 -25.78 10.54 23.12
CA PHE A 125 -24.65 11.23 23.75
C PHE A 125 -25.05 12.51 24.53
N SER A 126 -26.33 12.91 24.49
CA SER A 126 -26.82 14.02 25.32
C SER A 126 -26.80 13.61 26.80
N LYS A 127 -26.42 14.55 27.68
CA LYS A 127 -26.36 14.28 29.14
C LYS A 127 -27.75 14.27 29.79
N THR A 128 -28.73 14.85 29.13
CA THR A 128 -30.13 14.95 29.55
C THR A 128 -30.89 13.65 29.26
N PRO A 129 -31.53 13.01 30.27
CA PRO A 129 -32.44 11.89 30.00
C PRO A 129 -33.64 12.36 29.17
N VAL A 130 -34.26 11.44 28.41
CA VAL A 130 -35.50 11.73 27.69
C VAL A 130 -36.66 11.62 28.68
N GLU A 131 -37.24 12.77 29.04
CA GLU A 131 -38.35 12.85 29.98
C GLU A 131 -39.72 12.66 29.27
N GLY A 132 -40.75 12.38 30.08
CA GLY A 132 -42.09 12.03 29.63
C GLY A 132 -42.45 10.57 29.91
N GLU A 133 -43.70 10.31 30.25
CA GLU A 133 -44.27 8.97 30.39
C GLU A 133 -44.65 8.46 29.00
N ASN A 134 -45.45 9.26 28.27
CA ASN A 134 -46.07 8.89 27.00
C ASN A 134 -45.19 9.20 25.78
N PHE A 135 -45.45 8.49 24.67
CA PHE A 135 -44.76 8.73 23.40
C PHE A 135 -44.90 10.19 22.91
N VAL A 136 -46.06 10.82 23.13
CA VAL A 136 -46.33 12.22 22.74
C VAL A 136 -45.49 13.20 23.55
N GLU A 137 -45.32 12.96 24.86
CA GLU A 137 -44.46 13.77 25.73
C GLU A 137 -42.99 13.63 25.33
N LYS A 138 -42.52 12.40 25.08
CA LYS A 138 -41.16 12.14 24.60
C LYS A 138 -40.89 12.80 23.24
N ALA A 139 -41.88 12.81 22.34
CA ALA A 139 -41.79 13.51 21.05
C ALA A 139 -41.76 15.04 21.21
N ALA A 140 -42.57 15.61 22.11
CA ALA A 140 -42.56 17.04 22.42
C ALA A 140 -41.24 17.47 23.07
N TYR A 141 -40.74 16.69 24.04
CA TYR A 141 -39.44 16.89 24.68
C TYR A 141 -38.29 16.87 23.66
N LEU A 142 -38.27 15.89 22.76
CA LEU A 142 -37.26 15.83 21.69
C LEU A 142 -37.34 17.03 20.74
N TYR A 143 -38.55 17.48 20.40
CA TYR A 143 -38.75 18.64 19.54
C TYR A 143 -38.25 19.93 20.21
N GLU A 144 -38.56 20.15 21.48
CA GLU A 144 -38.07 21.32 22.22
C GLU A 144 -36.55 21.26 22.47
N SER A 145 -36.02 20.09 22.84
CA SER A 145 -34.57 19.86 22.98
C SER A 145 -33.82 20.10 21.65
N GLY A 146 -34.46 19.80 20.51
CA GLY A 146 -33.98 20.15 19.18
C GLY A 146 -33.89 21.66 18.96
N ILE A 147 -34.97 22.41 19.25
CA ILE A 147 -35.00 23.88 19.17
C ILE A 147 -33.93 24.50 20.07
N GLN A 148 -33.74 23.96 21.28
CA GLN A 148 -32.74 24.42 22.24
C GLN A 148 -31.29 23.96 21.91
N LEU A 149 -31.07 23.25 20.79
CA LEU A 149 -29.78 22.68 20.36
C LEU A 149 -29.14 21.70 21.39
N LYS A 150 -29.93 21.11 22.29
CA LYS A 150 -29.48 20.20 23.35
C LYS A 150 -29.53 18.72 22.96
N GLY A 151 -30.19 18.38 21.86
CA GLY A 151 -30.34 17.02 21.36
C GLY A 151 -30.47 16.94 19.84
N GLY A 152 -30.88 15.77 19.34
CA GLY A 152 -31.03 15.47 17.91
C GLY A 152 -32.39 15.79 17.30
N GLY A 153 -33.26 16.51 18.01
CA GLY A 153 -34.63 16.80 17.57
C GLY A 153 -35.55 15.57 17.52
N LEU A 154 -36.77 15.77 17.05
CA LEU A 154 -37.79 14.71 16.95
C LEU A 154 -37.38 13.53 16.06
N ALA A 155 -36.54 13.74 15.04
CA ALA A 155 -35.98 12.68 14.19
C ALA A 155 -35.13 11.68 14.98
N ALA A 156 -34.49 12.10 16.08
CA ALA A 156 -33.78 11.20 16.98
C ALA A 156 -34.72 10.17 17.66
N GLY A 157 -36.01 10.46 17.79
CA GLY A 157 -36.99 9.56 18.39
C GLY A 157 -37.21 8.26 17.60
N LEU A 158 -36.98 8.28 16.29
CA LEU A 158 -37.19 7.11 15.42
C LEU A 158 -36.15 6.00 15.62
N ILE A 159 -34.94 6.33 16.10
CA ILE A 159 -33.83 5.37 16.24
C ILE A 159 -33.21 5.45 17.64
N GLY A 160 -32.98 6.66 18.16
CA GLY A 160 -32.37 6.89 19.47
C GLY A 160 -33.19 6.34 20.63
N ILE A 161 -34.52 6.57 20.65
CA ILE A 161 -35.37 6.01 21.72
C ILE A 161 -35.38 4.47 21.71
N PRO A 162 -35.64 3.77 20.58
CA PRO A 162 -35.57 2.31 20.52
C PRO A 162 -34.20 1.73 20.93
N LEU A 163 -33.10 2.38 20.58
CA LEU A 163 -31.75 1.95 20.99
C LEU A 163 -31.51 2.18 22.49
N LEU A 164 -31.96 3.30 23.06
CA LEU A 164 -31.80 3.62 24.48
C LEU A 164 -32.51 2.62 25.40
N SER A 165 -33.56 1.94 24.93
CA SER A 165 -34.23 0.85 25.66
C SER A 165 -33.30 -0.31 26.04
N PHE A 166 -32.19 -0.52 25.32
CA PHE A 166 -31.18 -1.53 25.63
C PHE A 166 -30.10 -1.01 26.59
N GLY A 167 -30.17 0.24 27.03
CA GLY A 167 -29.18 0.91 27.88
C GLY A 167 -28.21 1.81 27.09
N LYS A 168 -27.67 2.83 27.77
CA LYS A 168 -26.85 3.89 27.14
C LYS A 168 -25.59 3.37 26.44
N THR A 169 -24.87 2.44 27.05
CA THR A 169 -23.60 1.90 26.51
C THR A 169 -23.81 1.10 25.21
N PRO A 170 -24.68 0.08 25.13
CA PRO A 170 -24.93 -0.62 23.87
C PRO A 170 -25.60 0.28 22.82
N ALA A 171 -26.46 1.24 23.22
CA ALA A 171 -27.00 2.25 22.31
C ALA A 171 -25.89 3.09 21.64
N ALA A 172 -24.90 3.54 22.41
CA ALA A 172 -23.78 4.32 21.91
C ALA A 172 -22.86 3.52 20.95
N VAL A 173 -22.60 2.24 21.25
CA VAL A 173 -21.80 1.38 20.36
C VAL A 173 -22.55 1.06 19.08
N THR A 174 -23.82 0.66 19.17
CA THR A 174 -24.63 0.28 17.99
C THR A 174 -24.88 1.46 17.06
N ILE A 175 -25.17 2.66 17.57
CA ILE A 175 -25.39 3.83 16.71
C ILE A 175 -24.12 4.25 15.95
N LEU A 176 -22.93 4.15 16.58
CA LEU A 176 -21.66 4.44 15.93
C LEU A 176 -21.34 3.43 14.82
N ILE A 177 -21.58 2.14 15.04
CA ILE A 177 -21.41 1.09 14.01
C ILE A 177 -22.36 1.32 12.83
N LEU A 178 -23.62 1.69 13.09
CA LEU A 178 -24.59 2.00 12.04
C LEU A 178 -24.21 3.24 11.24
N ILE A 179 -23.76 4.32 11.89
CA ILE A 179 -23.25 5.54 11.23
C ILE A 179 -22.06 5.19 10.33
N PHE A 180 -21.08 4.44 10.84
CA PHE A 180 -19.91 4.00 10.07
C PHE A 180 -20.31 3.17 8.84
N THR A 181 -21.23 2.21 9.02
CA THR A 181 -21.76 1.37 7.95
C THR A 181 -22.46 2.20 6.87
N PHE A 182 -23.31 3.17 7.26
CA PHE A 182 -23.99 4.03 6.30
C PHE A 182 -23.04 4.99 5.56
N ILE A 183 -21.99 5.49 6.23
CA ILE A 183 -20.92 6.25 5.57
C ILE A 183 -20.25 5.39 4.49
N MET A 184 -19.84 4.16 4.81
CA MET A 184 -19.25 3.24 3.81
C MET A 184 -20.19 2.97 2.63
N LEU A 185 -21.49 2.73 2.87
CA LEU A 185 -22.49 2.53 1.82
C LEU A 185 -22.68 3.76 0.92
N ILE A 186 -22.70 4.97 1.49
CA ILE A 186 -22.86 6.23 0.73
C ILE A 186 -21.59 6.54 -0.06
N THR A 187 -20.40 6.37 0.52
CA THR A 187 -19.12 6.58 -0.19
C THR A 187 -18.90 5.50 -1.26
N GLY A 188 -19.36 4.26 -1.02
CA GLY A 188 -19.08 3.09 -1.87
C GLY A 188 -17.64 2.58 -1.73
N ALA A 189 -16.97 2.91 -0.62
CA ALA A 189 -15.61 2.50 -0.34
C ALA A 189 -15.58 1.15 0.38
N THR A 190 -14.66 0.26 0.01
CA THR A 190 -14.42 -0.98 0.76
C THR A 190 -13.62 -0.70 2.04
N LEU A 191 -13.57 -1.68 2.96
CA LEU A 191 -12.74 -1.56 4.16
C LEU A 191 -11.24 -1.41 3.79
N LEU A 192 -10.79 -2.08 2.72
CA LEU A 192 -9.44 -1.91 2.16
C LEU A 192 -9.20 -0.49 1.64
N ASP A 193 -10.20 0.17 1.04
CA ASP A 193 -10.06 1.54 0.54
C ASP A 193 -9.95 2.54 1.69
N LEU A 194 -10.69 2.32 2.79
CA LEU A 194 -10.54 3.12 4.00
C LEU A 194 -9.14 2.95 4.62
N ILE A 195 -8.66 1.71 4.74
CA ILE A 195 -7.32 1.40 5.25
C ILE A 195 -6.23 2.03 4.36
N ARG A 196 -6.33 1.90 3.03
CA ARG A 196 -5.43 2.55 2.06
C ARG A 196 -5.51 4.08 2.13
N SER A 197 -6.69 4.64 2.40
CA SER A 197 -6.87 6.08 2.59
C SER A 197 -6.22 6.59 3.87
N ALA A 198 -6.21 5.79 4.94
CA ALA A 198 -5.50 6.07 6.20
C ALA A 198 -3.98 5.94 6.06
N TYR A 199 -3.47 4.97 5.29
CA TYR A 199 -2.02 4.84 5.03
C TYR A 199 -1.43 5.95 4.15
N LYS A 200 -2.21 6.57 3.25
CA LYS A 200 -1.72 7.67 2.39
C LYS A 200 -1.13 8.87 3.14
N PRO A 201 -1.81 9.51 4.11
CA PRO A 201 -1.24 10.63 4.86
C PRO A 201 -0.05 10.18 5.72
N VAL A 202 -0.09 8.98 6.32
CA VAL A 202 1.03 8.44 7.12
C VAL A 202 2.27 8.24 6.25
N LYS A 203 2.13 7.63 5.06
CA LYS A 203 3.24 7.48 4.11
C LYS A 203 3.81 8.82 3.69
N LYS A 204 2.95 9.82 3.41
CA LYS A 204 3.39 11.16 3.03
C LYS A 204 4.11 11.91 4.15
N ILE A 205 3.69 11.73 5.41
CA ILE A 205 4.41 12.27 6.58
C ILE A 205 5.79 11.61 6.71
N GLY A 206 5.90 10.30 6.46
CA GLY A 206 7.18 9.59 6.40
C GLY A 206 8.08 10.11 5.28
N GLU A 207 7.54 10.28 4.07
CA GLU A 207 8.25 10.85 2.91
C GLU A 207 8.79 12.26 3.22
N THR A 208 7.97 13.18 3.73
CA THR A 208 8.40 14.54 4.14
C THR A 208 9.31 14.56 5.37
N TYR A 209 9.35 13.50 6.18
CA TYR A 209 10.33 13.34 7.26
C TYR A 209 11.69 12.90 6.71
N VAL A 210 11.71 11.89 5.83
CA VAL A 210 12.93 11.44 5.12
C VAL A 210 13.52 12.57 4.29
N GLU A 211 12.70 13.30 3.53
CA GLU A 211 13.10 14.46 2.72
C GLU A 211 13.82 15.52 3.56
N ARG A 212 13.31 15.89 4.75
CA ARG A 212 13.99 16.82 5.66
C ARG A 212 15.24 16.26 6.36
N VAL A 213 15.38 14.94 6.45
CA VAL A 213 16.61 14.29 6.93
C VAL A 213 17.67 14.22 5.82
N GLU A 214 17.28 13.98 4.58
CA GLU A 214 18.15 14.04 3.40
C GLU A 214 18.61 15.46 3.09
N GLU A 215 17.72 16.45 3.21
CA GLU A 215 18.05 17.88 3.05
C GLU A 215 19.12 18.32 4.06
N ARG A 216 19.04 17.84 5.32
CA ARG A 216 20.09 18.01 6.34
C ARG A 216 21.36 17.17 6.11
N ARG A 217 21.31 16.14 5.26
CA ARG A 217 22.45 15.27 4.90
C ARG A 217 23.13 15.68 3.60
N ARG A 218 22.60 16.63 2.83
CA ARG A 218 23.30 17.21 1.68
C ARG A 218 24.44 18.12 2.18
N PRO A 219 25.72 17.81 1.94
CA PRO A 219 26.78 18.77 2.19
C PRO A 219 26.63 19.95 1.22
N GLN A 220 26.48 21.17 1.74
CA GLN A 220 26.48 22.38 0.92
C GLN A 220 27.89 22.65 0.38
N PHE A 221 28.18 22.10 -0.80
CA PHE A 221 29.34 22.47 -1.61
C PHE A 221 29.14 23.84 -2.30
N ASN A 222 28.87 24.89 -1.52
CA ASN A 222 29.10 26.27 -1.93
C ASN A 222 30.56 26.62 -1.69
N ILE A 223 31.45 26.15 -2.58
CA ILE A 223 32.83 26.64 -2.67
C ILE A 223 32.82 27.89 -3.57
N ASP A 224 32.05 28.89 -3.14
CA ASP A 224 32.11 30.25 -3.68
C ASP A 224 33.12 31.03 -2.84
N VAL A 225 34.41 30.71 -3.02
CA VAL A 225 35.50 31.48 -2.40
C VAL A 225 35.58 32.83 -3.12
N PRO A 226 35.38 33.97 -2.44
CA PRO A 226 35.62 35.27 -3.05
C PRO A 226 37.11 35.39 -3.38
N LEU A 227 37.42 35.61 -4.65
CA LEU A 227 38.76 36.04 -5.08
C LEU A 227 38.86 37.56 -4.88
N ASP A 228 38.87 37.97 -3.60
CA ASP A 228 39.08 39.37 -3.23
C ASP A 228 40.52 39.77 -3.55
N GLU A 229 40.70 40.78 -4.41
CA GLU A 229 42.01 41.25 -4.90
C GLU A 229 42.78 42.10 -3.87
N GLU A 230 42.89 41.63 -2.63
CA GLU A 230 43.69 42.25 -1.57
C GLU A 230 45.18 41.80 -1.66
N PRO A 231 46.16 42.73 -1.70
CA PRO A 231 47.57 42.37 -1.77
C PRO A 231 48.07 41.80 -0.44
N MET A 232 48.51 40.53 -0.44
CA MET A 232 48.93 39.82 0.78
C MET A 232 50.01 40.57 1.58
N PRO A 233 49.87 40.70 2.92
CA PRO A 233 50.84 41.39 3.76
C PRO A 233 52.16 40.61 3.88
N ALA A 234 53.28 41.30 3.70
CA ALA A 234 54.61 40.70 3.80
C ALA A 234 55.05 40.51 5.27
N HIS A 235 54.88 39.30 5.81
CA HIS A 235 55.49 38.89 7.07
C HIS A 235 56.68 37.92 6.84
N PRO A 236 57.84 38.15 7.50
CA PRO A 236 59.06 37.38 7.24
C PRO A 236 59.05 36.04 8.00
N VAL A 237 58.96 34.93 7.26
CA VAL A 237 59.22 33.59 7.81
C VAL A 237 60.73 33.43 8.04
N ARG A 238 61.17 33.60 9.28
CA ARG A 238 62.54 33.26 9.69
C ARG A 238 62.68 31.74 9.72
N VAL A 239 63.26 31.18 8.66
CA VAL A 239 63.61 29.75 8.60
C VAL A 239 64.75 29.49 9.59
N GLU A 240 64.50 28.61 10.56
CA GLU A 240 65.51 28.15 11.51
C GLU A 240 66.23 26.95 10.90
N GLU A 241 67.52 27.08 10.60
CA GLU A 241 68.26 26.05 9.87
C GLU A 241 68.49 24.79 10.72
N GLN A 242 67.93 23.67 10.26
CA GLN A 242 68.12 22.37 10.89
C GLN A 242 69.59 21.93 10.83
N SER A 243 70.14 21.54 12.00
CA SER A 243 71.51 21.02 12.16
C SER A 243 71.88 19.99 11.08
N PRO A 244 73.12 20.00 10.54
CA PRO A 244 73.57 19.04 9.54
C PRO A 244 73.41 17.57 9.98
N GLU A 245 73.48 17.28 11.28
CA GLU A 245 73.31 15.93 11.85
C GLU A 245 71.89 15.38 11.62
N ALA A 246 70.87 16.24 11.68
CA ALA A 246 69.48 15.89 11.37
C ALA A 246 69.31 15.59 9.87
N ARG A 247 70.03 16.31 9.00
CA ARG A 247 70.03 16.05 7.55
C ARG A 247 70.74 14.75 7.19
N GLU A 248 71.81 14.38 7.91
CA GLU A 248 72.54 13.14 7.65
C GLU A 248 71.81 11.89 8.15
N THR A 249 71.18 11.96 9.33
CA THR A 249 70.35 10.87 9.87
C THR A 249 69.15 10.55 8.97
N VAL A 250 68.43 11.59 8.47
CA VAL A 250 67.33 11.41 7.50
C VAL A 250 67.82 10.83 6.17
N LYS A 251 69.02 11.24 5.68
CA LYS A 251 69.64 10.61 4.49
C LYS A 251 69.93 9.12 4.72
N LYS A 252 70.58 8.75 5.83
CA LYS A 252 70.90 7.35 6.17
C LYS A 252 69.65 6.48 6.34
N ALA A 253 68.57 7.04 6.90
CA ALA A 253 67.27 6.36 6.97
C ALA A 253 66.66 6.11 5.59
N LYS A 254 66.65 7.14 4.72
CA LYS A 254 66.14 7.04 3.34
C LYS A 254 66.95 6.06 2.49
N GLU A 255 68.28 6.05 2.63
CA GLU A 255 69.17 5.14 1.91
C GLU A 255 68.95 3.67 2.34
N LYS A 256 68.76 3.40 3.64
CA LYS A 256 68.36 2.07 4.12
C LYS A 256 67.01 1.63 3.54
N LEU A 257 66.02 2.51 3.48
CA LEU A 257 64.71 2.20 2.88
C LEU A 257 64.84 1.86 1.39
N MET A 258 65.62 2.64 0.62
CA MET A 258 65.81 2.39 -0.81
C MET A 258 66.60 1.11 -1.09
N LYS A 259 67.59 0.76 -0.26
CA LYS A 259 68.34 -0.51 -0.38
C LYS A 259 67.50 -1.75 -0.02
N ALA A 260 66.42 -1.60 0.75
CA ALA A 260 65.49 -2.68 1.07
C ALA A 260 64.41 -2.92 -0.01
N ALA A 261 64.26 -2.00 -0.98
CA ALA A 261 63.15 -1.98 -1.94
C ALA A 261 63.58 -2.27 -3.39
N GLY A 262 64.80 -2.75 -3.62
CA GLY A 262 65.37 -2.90 -4.97
C GLY A 262 66.23 -4.15 -5.13
N GLN A 263 65.58 -5.27 -5.47
CA GLN A 263 66.28 -6.43 -6.04
C GLN A 263 65.59 -6.83 -7.36
N GLU A 264 66.23 -6.38 -8.44
CA GLU A 264 66.11 -6.79 -9.86
C GLU A 264 64.72 -6.99 -10.49
N ALA A 265 64.28 -5.94 -11.19
CA ALA A 265 63.73 -6.08 -12.54
C ALA A 265 64.76 -5.49 -13.55
N PRO A 266 65.11 -6.19 -14.65
CA PRO A 266 66.10 -5.70 -15.61
C PRO A 266 65.55 -4.57 -16.52
N ALA A 267 66.45 -3.70 -16.98
CA ALA A 267 66.14 -2.50 -17.76
C ALA A 267 66.19 -2.73 -19.30
N PRO A 268 65.58 -1.85 -20.13
CA PRO A 268 65.37 -2.12 -21.56
C PRO A 268 66.53 -1.74 -22.49
N VAL A 269 66.50 -2.28 -23.71
CA VAL A 269 67.37 -1.94 -24.85
C VAL A 269 66.50 -1.65 -26.09
N LEU A 270 67.06 -0.96 -27.09
CA LEU A 270 66.36 -0.23 -28.16
C LEU A 270 66.04 -1.02 -29.45
N GLU A 271 64.91 -0.62 -30.07
CA GLU A 271 64.54 -0.63 -31.51
C GLU A 271 64.24 -1.93 -32.32
N THR A 272 63.41 -1.73 -33.37
CA THR A 272 63.19 -2.52 -34.60
C THR A 272 62.02 -3.54 -34.76
N GLY A 273 60.88 -3.34 -34.10
CA GLY A 273 59.54 -3.85 -34.56
C GLY A 273 59.34 -5.38 -34.64
N PRO A 274 58.32 -5.89 -35.38
CA PRO A 274 57.10 -5.26 -35.89
C PRO A 274 55.89 -5.44 -34.95
N ARG A 275 54.67 -5.10 -35.39
CA ARG A 275 53.44 -5.03 -34.58
C ARG A 275 52.58 -6.32 -34.60
N PRO A 276 52.35 -6.94 -33.44
CA PRO A 276 51.07 -7.53 -33.03
C PRO A 276 50.41 -6.64 -31.94
N GLU A 277 49.22 -6.91 -31.39
CA GLU A 277 47.95 -7.36 -31.98
C GLU A 277 46.82 -6.80 -31.06
N LYS A 278 45.53 -6.96 -31.40
CA LYS A 278 44.43 -6.46 -30.56
C LYS A 278 44.36 -7.20 -29.22
N ALA A 279 44.46 -6.47 -28.11
CA ALA A 279 43.96 -6.96 -26.83
C ALA A 279 42.44 -7.19 -26.96
N ALA A 280 42.00 -8.44 -26.76
CA ALA A 280 40.60 -8.82 -26.97
C ALA A 280 39.69 -8.21 -25.90
N ALA A 281 38.52 -7.71 -26.32
CA ALA A 281 37.42 -7.51 -25.39
C ALA A 281 36.96 -8.89 -24.89
N LYS A 282 36.67 -9.01 -23.59
CA LYS A 282 36.07 -10.24 -23.05
C LYS A 282 34.71 -10.43 -23.72
N GLU A 283 34.53 -11.57 -24.39
CA GLU A 283 33.21 -11.98 -24.85
C GLU A 283 32.32 -12.23 -23.63
N PRO A 284 31.05 -11.77 -23.64
CA PRO A 284 30.13 -12.04 -22.53
C PRO A 284 29.78 -13.53 -22.48
N PRO A 285 29.54 -14.09 -21.28
CA PRO A 285 29.34 -15.52 -21.07
C PRO A 285 28.17 -16.11 -21.87
N LEU A 286 28.25 -17.41 -22.16
CA LEU A 286 27.15 -18.16 -22.76
C LEU A 286 26.03 -18.40 -21.74
N LEU A 287 24.81 -18.61 -22.24
CA LEU A 287 23.60 -18.77 -21.41
C LEU A 287 23.72 -19.97 -20.45
N ASP A 288 24.40 -21.04 -20.89
CA ASP A 288 24.62 -22.25 -20.09
C ASP A 288 25.55 -22.01 -18.90
N ASP A 289 26.61 -21.22 -19.06
CA ASP A 289 27.56 -20.86 -17.98
C ASP A 289 26.90 -20.01 -16.89
N LEU A 290 25.91 -19.19 -17.27
CA LEU A 290 25.11 -18.38 -16.36
C LEU A 290 24.26 -19.26 -15.45
N VAL A 291 23.43 -20.11 -16.05
CA VAL A 291 22.47 -20.90 -15.29
C VAL A 291 23.15 -22.02 -14.50
N GLY A 292 24.27 -22.56 -15.00
CA GLY A 292 25.12 -23.47 -14.22
C GLY A 292 25.67 -22.87 -12.92
N LYS A 293 25.96 -21.57 -12.89
CA LYS A 293 26.37 -20.88 -11.65
C LYS A 293 25.18 -20.70 -10.69
N ILE A 294 24.01 -20.34 -11.21
CA ILE A 294 22.80 -20.11 -10.42
C ILE A 294 22.35 -21.40 -9.72
N ALA A 295 22.26 -22.51 -10.46
CA ALA A 295 21.96 -23.82 -9.89
C ALA A 295 22.96 -24.19 -8.78
N LYS A 296 24.26 -23.93 -8.98
CA LYS A 296 25.28 -24.20 -7.97
C LYS A 296 25.17 -23.30 -6.73
N SER A 297 24.85 -22.02 -6.89
CA SER A 297 24.64 -21.11 -5.75
C SER A 297 23.38 -21.43 -4.92
N ILE A 298 22.36 -22.06 -5.52
CA ILE A 298 21.14 -22.46 -4.82
C ILE A 298 21.33 -23.78 -4.06
N LEU A 299 22.19 -24.69 -4.55
CA LEU A 299 22.46 -25.99 -3.92
C LEU A 299 23.60 -26.00 -2.88
N THR A 300 24.40 -24.94 -2.75
CA THR A 300 25.58 -24.95 -1.86
C THR A 300 25.23 -24.43 -0.46
N PRO A 301 25.37 -25.24 0.61
CA PRO A 301 25.22 -24.75 1.98
C PRO A 301 26.43 -23.89 2.40
N ALA A 302 26.21 -22.91 3.27
CA ALA A 302 27.28 -22.32 4.05
C ALA A 302 27.80 -23.36 5.08
N PRO A 303 29.11 -23.42 5.37
CA PRO A 303 29.65 -24.33 6.36
C PRO A 303 29.29 -23.84 7.77
N SER A 304 28.52 -24.65 8.51
CA SER A 304 28.30 -24.50 9.94
C SER A 304 29.13 -25.55 10.67
N ASP A 305 30.26 -25.14 11.26
CA ASP A 305 31.10 -26.05 12.04
C ASP A 305 30.42 -26.43 13.36
N ASN A 306 30.08 -27.72 13.52
CA ASN A 306 30.11 -28.45 14.80
C ASN A 306 29.76 -29.94 14.57
N GLU A 307 30.68 -30.83 14.93
CA GLU A 307 30.43 -32.28 15.03
C GLU A 307 30.20 -32.72 16.49
N ALA A 308 29.50 -33.85 16.66
CA ALA A 308 29.28 -34.61 17.89
C ALA A 308 28.41 -33.94 19.00
N ALA A 309 27.57 -34.68 19.74
CA ALA A 309 27.59 -36.12 19.99
C ALA A 309 26.20 -36.79 19.98
N GLU A 310 26.16 -38.10 19.71
CA GLU A 310 24.98 -38.96 19.87
C GLU A 310 24.78 -39.44 21.32
N GLY A 311 23.55 -39.84 21.67
CA GLY A 311 23.21 -40.36 23.01
C GLY A 311 21.82 -40.99 23.09
N THR A 312 21.69 -42.25 22.65
CA THR A 312 20.41 -42.96 22.45
C THR A 312 19.85 -43.61 23.72
N ALA A 313 18.55 -43.42 24.04
CA ALA A 313 17.67 -44.45 24.61
C ALA A 313 16.19 -44.01 24.74
N ALA A 314 15.27 -44.93 24.44
CA ALA A 314 13.87 -44.95 24.90
C ALA A 314 13.53 -46.41 25.31
N PRO A 315 12.49 -46.68 26.14
CA PRO A 315 11.11 -46.74 25.62
C PRO A 315 10.00 -46.31 26.61
N ALA A 316 8.74 -46.33 26.13
CA ALA A 316 7.47 -46.12 26.85
C ALA A 316 6.91 -47.49 27.39
N PRO A 317 5.59 -47.71 27.74
CA PRO A 317 4.38 -46.85 27.82
C PRO A 317 3.76 -46.90 29.26
N THR A 318 2.46 -46.79 29.63
CA THR A 318 1.14 -46.79 28.94
C THR A 318 0.04 -46.19 29.85
N ALA A 319 -0.93 -45.42 29.32
CA ALA A 319 -2.33 -45.31 29.83
C ALA A 319 -3.22 -44.45 28.88
N GLU A 320 -4.55 -44.67 28.91
CA GLU A 320 -5.54 -44.03 28.02
C GLU A 320 -6.57 -43.14 28.78
N ALA A 321 -7.47 -42.50 28.02
CA ALA A 321 -8.58 -41.63 28.44
C ALA A 321 -9.73 -42.42 29.16
N PRO A 322 -10.88 -41.83 29.61
CA PRO A 322 -11.44 -40.50 29.27
C PRO A 322 -12.09 -39.71 30.44
N LEU A 323 -12.70 -38.57 30.12
CA LEU A 323 -13.66 -37.84 30.96
C LEU A 323 -14.98 -37.62 30.20
N GLN A 324 -16.10 -37.70 30.92
CA GLN A 324 -17.46 -37.45 30.40
C GLN A 324 -18.02 -36.13 30.97
N PRO A 325 -18.99 -35.48 30.30
CA PRO A 325 -19.63 -34.27 30.81
C PRO A 325 -20.72 -34.58 31.84
N HIS A 326 -20.93 -33.66 32.78
CA HIS A 326 -22.04 -33.68 33.73
C HIS A 326 -22.70 -32.31 33.79
N GLU A 327 -24.02 -32.27 33.57
CA GLU A 327 -24.88 -31.12 33.81
C GLU A 327 -25.70 -31.37 35.09
N HIS A 328 -25.93 -30.34 35.91
CA HIS A 328 -27.24 -30.12 36.54
C HIS A 328 -27.42 -28.68 37.03
N GLU A 329 -28.68 -28.30 37.20
CA GLU A 329 -29.19 -26.96 37.52
C GLU A 329 -28.93 -26.55 38.99
N GLY A 330 -29.39 -25.37 39.45
CA GLY A 330 -29.70 -25.29 40.89
C GLY A 330 -30.01 -24.01 41.66
N ASN A 331 -30.02 -22.80 41.09
CA ASN A 331 -30.67 -21.59 41.66
C ASN A 331 -30.08 -20.89 42.93
N SER A 332 -30.43 -19.59 43.06
CA SER A 332 -30.53 -18.72 44.27
C SER A 332 -29.30 -18.23 45.06
N ASP A 333 -29.28 -16.90 45.20
CA ASP A 333 -28.86 -16.05 46.34
C ASP A 333 -27.37 -15.93 46.72
N GLY A 334 -26.80 -14.73 46.53
CA GLY A 334 -25.42 -14.41 46.96
C GLY A 334 -24.76 -13.11 46.46
N GLU A 335 -25.50 -12.10 45.97
CA GLU A 335 -24.91 -10.85 45.48
C GLU A 335 -24.33 -9.98 46.61
N THR A 336 -23.03 -10.15 46.92
CA THR A 336 -22.17 -9.13 47.57
C THR A 336 -20.67 -9.48 47.58
N GLY A 337 -20.29 -10.75 47.36
CA GLY A 337 -18.90 -11.22 47.51
C GLY A 337 -18.09 -11.39 46.22
N ALA A 338 -18.55 -10.86 45.07
CA ALA A 338 -17.90 -11.07 43.78
C ALA A 338 -16.79 -10.04 43.49
N ASP A 339 -17.10 -8.74 43.61
CA ASP A 339 -16.18 -7.65 43.27
C ASP A 339 -14.91 -7.66 44.12
N GLU A 340 -15.02 -8.03 45.40
CA GLU A 340 -13.89 -8.09 46.33
C GLU A 340 -12.89 -9.21 45.96
N LYS A 341 -13.38 -10.33 45.40
CA LYS A 341 -12.53 -11.41 44.88
C LYS A 341 -11.85 -11.01 43.58
N ILE A 342 -12.57 -10.39 42.65
CA ILE A 342 -12.01 -9.92 41.38
C ILE A 342 -10.99 -8.80 41.62
N ALA A 343 -11.22 -7.91 42.58
CA ALA A 343 -10.23 -6.93 43.03
C ALA A 343 -8.99 -7.60 43.64
N GLY A 344 -9.17 -8.64 44.45
CA GLY A 344 -8.08 -9.44 45.04
C GLY A 344 -7.22 -10.16 43.98
N GLU A 345 -7.84 -10.81 42.99
CA GLU A 345 -7.11 -11.42 41.87
C GLU A 345 -6.41 -10.38 41.00
N LEU A 346 -7.01 -9.20 40.78
CA LEU A 346 -6.40 -8.12 40.00
C LEU A 346 -5.20 -7.48 40.71
N GLU A 347 -5.26 -7.29 42.03
CA GLU A 347 -4.12 -6.84 42.86
C GLU A 347 -3.02 -7.92 42.91
N ALA A 348 -3.36 -9.20 43.04
CA ALA A 348 -2.40 -10.30 42.99
C ALA A 348 -1.70 -10.40 41.63
N ALA A 349 -2.43 -10.27 40.51
CA ALA A 349 -1.87 -10.22 39.16
C ALA A 349 -0.93 -9.02 38.97
N LYS A 350 -1.25 -7.87 39.59
CA LYS A 350 -0.40 -6.67 39.64
C LYS A 350 0.91 -6.90 40.39
N GLN A 351 0.86 -7.63 41.51
CA GLN A 351 2.04 -7.95 42.31
C GLN A 351 2.93 -8.99 41.62
N LEU A 352 2.35 -9.95 40.90
CA LEU A 352 3.09 -10.89 40.04
C LEU A 352 3.84 -10.20 38.90
N GLN A 353 3.33 -9.08 38.36
CA GLN A 353 4.00 -8.28 37.34
C GLN A 353 5.22 -7.47 37.85
N ALA A 354 5.50 -7.47 39.16
CA ALA A 354 6.56 -6.66 39.76
C ALA A 354 7.93 -7.36 39.90
N THR A 355 8.02 -8.68 39.67
CA THR A 355 9.24 -9.46 39.95
C THR A 355 9.76 -10.34 38.80
N GLU A 356 9.01 -10.50 37.72
CA GLU A 356 9.46 -11.25 36.54
C GLU A 356 10.21 -10.32 35.56
N SER A 357 11.53 -10.48 35.43
CA SER A 357 12.30 -9.77 34.40
C SER A 357 11.90 -10.30 33.02
N TYR A 358 11.47 -9.41 32.11
CA TYR A 358 11.02 -9.79 30.77
C TYR A 358 12.07 -10.65 30.03
N ILE A 359 11.73 -11.92 29.80
CA ILE A 359 12.54 -12.85 29.02
C ILE A 359 12.13 -12.72 27.55
N PHE A 360 13.10 -12.46 26.67
CA PHE A 360 12.85 -12.36 25.24
C PHE A 360 12.43 -13.73 24.66
N PRO A 361 11.35 -13.82 23.87
CA PRO A 361 10.89 -15.09 23.31
C PRO A 361 11.92 -15.66 22.32
N PRO A 362 12.36 -16.92 22.48
CA PRO A 362 13.40 -17.50 21.63
C PRO A 362 12.90 -17.81 20.22
N VAL A 363 13.77 -17.65 19.22
CA VAL A 363 13.42 -17.67 17.79
C VAL A 363 12.88 -19.04 17.32
N TYR A 364 13.19 -20.14 18.01
CA TYR A 364 12.66 -21.48 17.72
C TYR A 364 11.13 -21.61 17.88
N LEU A 365 10.46 -20.62 18.49
CA LEU A 365 8.99 -20.52 18.49
C LEU A 365 8.41 -20.19 17.10
N LEU A 366 9.26 -19.85 16.13
CA LEU A 366 8.90 -19.55 14.75
C LEU A 366 9.29 -20.72 13.82
N GLN A 367 8.41 -20.99 12.85
CA GLN A 367 8.59 -22.05 11.86
C GLN A 367 9.75 -21.73 10.89
N GLU A 368 10.50 -22.76 10.52
CA GLU A 368 11.59 -22.71 9.53
C GLU A 368 11.04 -22.79 8.10
N GLY A 369 11.76 -22.21 7.13
CA GLY A 369 11.39 -22.23 5.72
C GLY A 369 11.71 -23.57 5.03
N GLU A 370 10.76 -24.10 4.27
CA GLU A 370 11.02 -25.21 3.35
C GLU A 370 11.88 -24.73 2.17
N LYS A 371 12.97 -25.46 1.89
CA LYS A 371 13.87 -25.15 0.77
C LYS A 371 13.28 -25.70 -0.54
N PRO A 372 13.12 -24.88 -1.59
CA PRO A 372 12.59 -25.37 -2.87
C PRO A 372 13.57 -26.33 -3.55
N ASP A 373 13.03 -27.37 -4.21
CA ASP A 373 13.85 -28.31 -4.98
C ASP A 373 14.46 -27.61 -6.21
N GLY A 374 15.76 -27.83 -6.44
CA GLY A 374 16.58 -27.01 -7.32
C GLY A 374 16.83 -27.57 -8.71
N GLN A 375 16.42 -28.80 -9.02
CA GLN A 375 16.81 -29.47 -10.28
C GLN A 375 16.03 -28.96 -11.50
N ASP A 376 14.71 -28.83 -11.40
CA ASP A 376 13.82 -28.33 -12.48
C ASP A 376 14.04 -26.83 -12.79
N LEU A 377 14.66 -26.11 -11.86
CA LEU A 377 14.86 -24.65 -11.89
C LEU A 377 15.74 -24.18 -13.06
N SER A 378 16.70 -25.00 -13.47
CA SER A 378 17.70 -24.66 -14.49
C SER A 378 17.06 -24.50 -15.87
N GLU A 379 16.19 -25.42 -16.26
CA GLU A 379 15.59 -25.41 -17.59
C GLU A 379 14.50 -24.34 -17.72
N GLU A 380 13.71 -24.11 -16.65
CA GLU A 380 12.76 -22.98 -16.57
C GLU A 380 13.47 -21.64 -16.85
N LEU A 381 14.60 -21.39 -16.19
CA LEU A 381 15.36 -20.13 -16.32
C LEU A 381 15.92 -19.95 -17.73
N LYS A 382 16.46 -21.00 -18.36
CA LYS A 382 16.94 -20.93 -19.75
C LYS A 382 15.81 -20.66 -20.74
N ALA A 383 14.70 -21.40 -20.63
CA ALA A 383 13.56 -21.28 -21.53
C ALA A 383 12.93 -19.88 -21.48
N ASN A 384 12.71 -19.34 -20.27
CA ASN A 384 12.19 -17.99 -20.08
C ASN A 384 13.14 -16.90 -20.61
N ALA A 385 14.45 -17.07 -20.39
CA ALA A 385 15.45 -16.12 -20.89
C ALA A 385 15.48 -16.07 -22.43
N GLN A 386 15.45 -17.24 -23.09
CA GLN A 386 15.41 -17.33 -24.55
C GLN A 386 14.11 -16.74 -25.11
N LEU A 387 12.95 -17.08 -24.55
CA LEU A 387 11.64 -16.55 -24.95
C LEU A 387 11.61 -15.01 -24.84
N LEU A 388 12.19 -14.44 -23.78
CA LEU A 388 12.29 -13.00 -23.58
C LEU A 388 13.18 -12.32 -24.65
N VAL A 389 14.29 -12.94 -25.06
CA VAL A 389 15.13 -12.45 -26.18
C VAL A 389 14.36 -12.52 -27.51
N ASP A 390 13.68 -13.62 -27.79
CA ASP A 390 12.91 -13.81 -29.03
C ASP A 390 11.70 -12.87 -29.12
N ALA A 391 11.00 -12.64 -28.00
CA ALA A 391 9.93 -11.66 -27.90
C ALA A 391 10.44 -10.25 -28.22
N LEU A 392 11.54 -9.81 -27.59
CA LEU A 392 12.17 -8.52 -27.88
C LEU A 392 12.64 -8.42 -29.35
N ALA A 393 13.21 -9.50 -29.90
CA ALA A 393 13.62 -9.56 -31.30
C ALA A 393 12.42 -9.39 -32.25
N SER A 394 11.26 -9.96 -31.94
CA SER A 394 10.02 -9.82 -32.74
C SER A 394 9.54 -8.38 -32.87
N PHE A 395 9.72 -7.56 -31.82
CA PHE A 395 9.44 -6.12 -31.85
C PHE A 395 10.60 -5.29 -32.44
N GLY A 396 11.65 -5.93 -32.98
CA GLY A 396 12.83 -5.28 -33.53
C GLY A 396 13.71 -4.64 -32.44
N VAL A 397 13.91 -5.34 -31.33
CA VAL A 397 14.80 -4.97 -30.22
C VAL A 397 15.80 -6.12 -30.02
N GLN A 398 16.95 -6.07 -30.71
CA GLN A 398 17.99 -7.07 -30.51
C GLN A 398 18.67 -6.86 -29.15
N THR A 399 18.65 -7.88 -28.29
CA THR A 399 19.27 -7.88 -26.96
C THR A 399 20.12 -9.14 -26.73
N ARG A 400 20.98 -9.11 -25.71
CA ARG A 400 21.76 -10.26 -25.22
C ARG A 400 21.63 -10.33 -23.70
N ILE A 401 21.41 -11.51 -23.13
CA ILE A 401 21.42 -11.71 -21.67
C ILE A 401 22.86 -11.55 -21.14
N ILE A 402 23.02 -10.85 -20.01
CA ILE A 402 24.29 -10.65 -19.30
C ILE A 402 24.32 -11.47 -18.02
N ASP A 403 23.20 -11.49 -17.28
CA ASP A 403 23.08 -12.06 -15.94
C ASP A 403 21.61 -12.46 -15.66
N ILE A 404 21.37 -13.37 -14.70
CA ILE A 404 20.02 -13.78 -14.28
C ILE A 404 20.02 -13.96 -12.75
N ALA A 405 19.15 -13.23 -12.05
CA ALA A 405 19.07 -13.23 -10.58
C ALA A 405 17.78 -13.90 -10.07
N ARG A 406 17.94 -15.08 -9.46
CA ARG A 406 16.97 -15.85 -8.66
C ARG A 406 16.44 -15.11 -7.42
N GLY A 407 15.29 -14.43 -7.48
CA GLY A 407 14.60 -13.94 -6.27
C GLY A 407 13.47 -14.88 -5.80
N PRO A 408 12.96 -14.76 -4.56
CA PRO A 408 11.92 -15.66 -4.04
C PRO A 408 10.60 -15.61 -4.83
N ALA A 409 10.15 -14.41 -5.20
CA ALA A 409 8.88 -14.18 -5.91
C ALA A 409 9.05 -13.79 -7.40
N VAL A 410 10.21 -13.24 -7.78
CA VAL A 410 10.51 -12.78 -9.14
C VAL A 410 11.93 -13.18 -9.55
N THR A 411 12.14 -13.37 -10.84
CA THR A 411 13.48 -13.52 -11.46
C THR A 411 13.80 -12.26 -12.24
N ARG A 412 14.99 -11.67 -12.02
CA ARG A 412 15.47 -10.54 -12.83
C ARG A 412 16.45 -11.02 -13.90
N TYR A 413 16.09 -10.84 -15.16
CA TYR A 413 16.96 -11.07 -16.30
C TYR A 413 17.65 -9.74 -16.64
N GLU A 414 18.98 -9.70 -16.66
CA GLU A 414 19.73 -8.51 -17.11
C GLU A 414 20.09 -8.64 -18.58
N LEU A 415 19.70 -7.66 -19.40
CA LEU A 415 19.89 -7.67 -20.84
C LEU A 415 20.66 -6.45 -21.33
N GLN A 416 21.65 -6.68 -22.20
CA GLN A 416 22.31 -5.65 -22.97
C GLN A 416 21.50 -5.35 -24.23
N PRO A 417 21.01 -4.11 -24.43
CA PRO A 417 20.43 -3.71 -25.71
C PRO A 417 21.54 -3.48 -26.75
N SER A 418 21.26 -3.84 -28.01
CA SER A 418 22.17 -3.55 -29.13
C SER A 418 22.35 -2.04 -29.35
N ALA A 419 23.51 -1.64 -29.87
CA ALA A 419 23.81 -0.23 -30.14
C ALA A 419 22.73 0.43 -31.03
N GLY A 420 22.29 1.63 -30.64
CA GLY A 420 21.23 2.38 -31.32
C GLY A 420 19.79 2.05 -30.89
N VAL A 421 19.56 0.98 -30.11
CA VAL A 421 18.26 0.69 -29.51
C VAL A 421 17.94 1.74 -28.43
N LYS A 422 16.80 2.44 -28.58
CA LYS A 422 16.33 3.41 -27.58
C LYS A 422 15.75 2.69 -26.36
N ILE A 423 16.17 3.08 -25.15
CA ILE A 423 15.62 2.57 -23.87
C ILE A 423 14.10 2.66 -23.84
N SER A 424 13.53 3.79 -24.28
CA SER A 424 12.08 4.02 -24.33
C SER A 424 11.31 3.03 -25.23
N LYS A 425 11.98 2.34 -26.16
CA LYS A 425 11.35 1.28 -26.95
C LYS A 425 11.17 0.00 -26.12
N ILE A 426 12.04 -0.26 -25.16
CA ILE A 426 12.00 -1.45 -24.30
C ILE A 426 10.98 -1.26 -23.19
N THR A 427 11.01 -0.11 -22.50
CA THR A 427 10.06 0.21 -21.41
C THR A 427 8.61 0.19 -21.88
N ASN A 428 8.35 0.58 -23.13
CA ASN A 428 7.00 0.63 -23.70
C ASN A 428 6.47 -0.72 -24.17
N LEU A 429 7.29 -1.78 -24.17
CA LEU A 429 6.90 -3.14 -24.56
C LEU A 429 6.53 -4.02 -23.34
N ALA A 430 6.43 -3.46 -22.13
CA ALA A 430 6.17 -4.24 -20.92
C ALA A 430 4.91 -5.13 -21.02
N ASP A 431 3.79 -4.58 -21.50
CA ASP A 431 2.53 -5.33 -21.66
C ASP A 431 2.65 -6.42 -22.73
N ASP A 432 3.33 -6.13 -23.85
CA ASP A 432 3.58 -7.08 -24.94
C ASP A 432 4.53 -8.22 -24.53
N ILE A 433 5.56 -7.92 -23.73
CA ILE A 433 6.51 -8.89 -23.18
C ILE A 433 5.80 -9.79 -22.16
N ALA A 434 4.95 -9.22 -21.30
CA ALA A 434 4.14 -9.97 -20.35
C ALA A 434 3.18 -10.94 -21.05
N LEU A 435 2.56 -10.49 -22.16
CA LEU A 435 1.69 -11.32 -23.00
C LEU A 435 2.44 -12.50 -23.64
N ASN A 436 3.65 -12.28 -24.17
CA ASN A 436 4.46 -13.35 -24.76
C ASN A 436 4.96 -14.36 -23.72
N LEU A 437 5.35 -13.89 -22.53
CA LEU A 437 5.74 -14.74 -21.38
C LEU A 437 4.55 -15.37 -20.64
N ALA A 438 3.32 -15.13 -21.08
CA ALA A 438 2.08 -15.59 -20.45
C ALA A 438 1.99 -15.30 -18.94
N THR A 439 2.52 -14.16 -18.50
CA THR A 439 2.61 -13.76 -17.09
C THR A 439 1.67 -12.61 -16.74
N SER A 440 1.46 -12.36 -15.45
CA SER A 440 0.56 -11.31 -14.94
C SER A 440 1.08 -9.87 -15.17
N GLY A 441 2.37 -9.72 -15.47
CA GLY A 441 3.05 -8.47 -15.78
C GLY A 441 4.57 -8.65 -15.71
N VAL A 442 5.32 -7.69 -16.25
CA VAL A 442 6.78 -7.59 -16.06
C VAL A 442 7.15 -6.18 -15.62
N ARG A 443 8.21 -6.06 -14.81
CA ARG A 443 8.75 -4.77 -14.39
C ARG A 443 10.10 -4.53 -15.06
N ILE A 444 10.29 -3.35 -15.65
CA ILE A 444 11.49 -3.02 -16.44
C ILE A 444 12.27 -1.90 -15.74
N GLU A 445 13.49 -2.20 -15.30
CA GLU A 445 14.46 -1.23 -14.78
C GLU A 445 15.48 -0.87 -15.86
N ALA A 446 15.44 0.37 -16.35
CA ALA A 446 16.31 0.81 -17.44
C ALA A 446 16.78 2.26 -17.27
N PRO A 447 18.10 2.55 -17.26
CA PRO A 447 19.21 1.60 -17.13
C PRO A 447 19.37 1.08 -15.69
N ILE A 448 20.02 -0.07 -15.52
CA ILE A 448 20.50 -0.52 -14.21
C ILE A 448 21.65 0.41 -13.74
N PRO A 449 21.66 0.89 -12.48
CA PRO A 449 22.76 1.70 -11.96
C PRO A 449 24.13 1.03 -12.14
N ASN A 450 25.10 1.78 -12.66
CA ASN A 450 26.47 1.34 -12.94
C ASN A 450 26.63 0.17 -13.96
N LYS A 451 25.55 -0.29 -14.62
CA LYS A 451 25.60 -1.30 -15.70
C LYS A 451 24.98 -0.76 -17.00
N ALA A 452 25.59 -1.07 -18.14
CA ALA A 452 25.04 -0.72 -19.46
C ALA A 452 23.93 -1.71 -19.90
N ALA A 453 22.93 -1.91 -19.04
CA ALA A 453 21.98 -3.01 -19.09
C ALA A 453 20.55 -2.59 -18.68
N VAL A 454 19.58 -3.41 -19.06
CA VAL A 454 18.16 -3.32 -18.68
C VAL A 454 17.80 -4.54 -17.85
N GLY A 455 17.24 -4.35 -16.67
CA GLY A 455 16.68 -5.43 -15.86
C GLY A 455 15.22 -5.64 -16.22
N ILE A 456 14.82 -6.87 -16.53
CA ILE A 456 13.42 -7.25 -16.67
C ILE A 456 13.09 -8.29 -15.59
N GLU A 457 12.20 -7.91 -14.69
CA GLU A 457 11.73 -8.72 -13.58
C GLU A 457 10.43 -9.41 -13.98
N VAL A 458 10.46 -10.75 -13.96
CA VAL A 458 9.36 -11.64 -14.33
C VAL A 458 8.92 -12.43 -13.08
N PRO A 459 7.62 -12.50 -12.76
CA PRO A 459 7.11 -13.37 -11.71
C PRO A 459 7.53 -14.83 -11.88
N ASN A 460 7.97 -15.48 -10.80
CA ASN A 460 8.27 -16.91 -10.80
C ASN A 460 6.98 -17.73 -10.93
N ARG A 461 7.01 -18.88 -11.64
CA ARG A 461 5.87 -19.81 -11.67
C ARG A 461 5.59 -20.45 -10.32
N GLN A 462 6.63 -20.63 -9.50
CA GLN A 462 6.56 -21.05 -8.11
C GLN A 462 7.29 -20.00 -7.26
N THR A 463 6.57 -19.39 -6.31
CA THR A 463 7.10 -18.35 -5.43
C THR A 463 7.41 -18.93 -4.05
N SER A 464 8.66 -18.81 -3.60
CA SER A 464 9.04 -19.24 -2.25
C SER A 464 8.51 -18.26 -1.20
N VAL A 465 7.92 -18.78 -0.12
CA VAL A 465 7.57 -17.98 1.06
C VAL A 465 8.87 -17.66 1.80
N VAL A 466 9.06 -16.40 2.20
CA VAL A 466 10.11 -15.99 3.14
C VAL A 466 9.46 -15.97 4.53
N PRO A 467 9.78 -16.92 5.44
CA PRO A 467 9.21 -16.94 6.77
C PRO A 467 9.80 -15.80 7.62
N ILE A 468 9.09 -15.42 8.67
CA ILE A 468 9.55 -14.38 9.61
C ILE A 468 10.82 -14.80 10.37
N ARG A 469 11.04 -16.12 10.54
CA ARG A 469 12.24 -16.67 11.20
C ARG A 469 13.51 -16.33 10.44
N ASP A 470 13.60 -16.65 9.15
CA ASP A 470 14.79 -16.41 8.32
C ASP A 470 15.23 -14.92 8.33
N ILE A 471 14.29 -13.99 8.55
CA ILE A 471 14.58 -12.55 8.67
C ILE A 471 15.18 -12.22 10.06
N ILE A 472 14.69 -12.85 11.12
CA ILE A 472 15.18 -12.64 12.50
C ILE A 472 16.51 -13.37 12.75
N ASP A 473 16.70 -14.56 12.17
CA ASP A 473 17.95 -15.32 12.21
C ASP A 473 19.02 -14.73 11.25
N SER A 474 18.67 -13.78 10.38
CA SER A 474 19.64 -13.09 9.50
C SER A 474 20.48 -12.06 10.28
N GLN A 475 21.80 -12.24 10.26
CA GLN A 475 22.74 -11.31 10.89
C GLN A 475 22.96 -10.05 10.03
N THR A 476 23.04 -8.89 10.70
CA THR A 476 23.11 -7.55 10.11
C THR A 476 24.52 -7.10 9.70
#